data_AF-A0A661SBJ0-F1
#
_entry.id   AF-A0A661SBJ0-F1
#
_cell.length_a   1.000
_cell.length_b   1.000
_cell.length_c   1.000
_cell.angle_alpha   90.00
_cell.angle_beta   90.00
_cell.angle_gamma   90.00
#
_symmetry.space_group_name_H-M   'P 1'
#
loop_
_entity.id
_entity.type
_entity.pdbx_description
1 polymer ?
#
loop_
_entity_poly.entity_id
_entity_poly.type
_entity_poly.pdbx_seq_one_letter_code
_entity_poly.pdbx_strand_id
1 'polypeptide(L)' 'LTDYLEDFEVAEDVVFGRPKKEVISLRLDPKIVKKLKELADKEGLPPTTYARMLIIKGIRERAL' A
#
# COMPACT_ATOMS: atom_id res chain seq x y z
N LEU A 1 31.91 -8.80 -26.08
CA LEU A 1 31.23 -7.80 -25.21
C LEU A 1 29.84 -7.60 -25.82
N THR A 2 28.91 -8.52 -25.63
CA THR A 2 28.12 -8.68 -24.40
C THR A 2 27.49 -10.08 -24.35
N ASP A 3 28.14 -11.03 -23.67
CA ASP A 3 27.63 -12.40 -23.47
C ASP A 3 26.64 -12.50 -22.30
N TYR A 4 26.45 -11.42 -21.55
CA TYR A 4 25.54 -11.40 -20.39
C TYR A 4 24.08 -11.67 -20.74
N LEU A 5 23.69 -11.54 -22.01
CA LEU A 5 22.30 -11.79 -22.44
C LEU A 5 21.98 -13.28 -22.60
N GLU A 6 23.00 -14.14 -22.77
CA GLU A 6 22.83 -15.58 -22.96
C GLU A 6 22.59 -16.34 -21.63
N ASP A 7 22.90 -15.71 -20.49
CA ASP A 7 22.71 -16.25 -19.15
C ASP A 7 21.28 -16.03 -18.59
N PHE A 8 20.40 -15.37 -19.35
CA PHE A 8 19.02 -15.15 -18.93
C PHE A 8 18.08 -16.21 -19.53
N GLU A 9 17.42 -16.97 -18.67
CA GLU A 9 16.31 -17.83 -19.10
C GLU A 9 15.07 -16.99 -19.42
N VAL A 10 14.39 -17.31 -20.52
CA VAL A 10 13.10 -16.71 -20.87
C VAL A 10 12.12 -17.08 -19.77
N ALA A 11 11.67 -16.10 -19.00
CA ALA A 11 10.70 -16.33 -17.95
C ALA A 11 9.35 -16.71 -18.59
N GLU A 12 9.04 -18.01 -18.63
CA GLU A 12 7.74 -18.51 -19.04
C GLU A 12 6.68 -18.02 -18.04
N ASP A 13 5.73 -17.22 -18.55
CA ASP A 13 4.58 -16.69 -17.83
C ASP A 13 4.89 -16.07 -16.45
N VAL A 14 5.63 -14.96 -16.44
CA VAL A 14 5.58 -14.05 -15.27
C VAL A 14 4.20 -13.38 -15.26
N VAL A 15 3.22 -14.08 -14.69
CA VAL A 15 1.91 -13.49 -14.39
C VAL A 15 2.15 -12.52 -13.24
N PHE A 16 2.46 -11.26 -13.57
CA PHE A 16 2.40 -10.14 -12.63
C PHE A 16 0.94 -9.94 -12.19
N GLY A 17 0.46 -10.84 -11.33
CA GLY A 17 -0.87 -10.79 -10.76
C GLY A 17 -0.92 -9.63 -9.79
N ARG A 18 -1.47 -8.49 -10.24
CA ARG A 18 -1.72 -7.37 -9.34
C ARG A 18 -2.59 -7.88 -8.19
N PRO A 19 -2.13 -7.82 -6.92
CA PRO A 19 -2.91 -8.34 -5.81
C PRO A 19 -4.27 -7.64 -5.80
N LYS A 20 -5.33 -8.44 -5.80
CA LYS A 20 -6.70 -7.94 -5.77
C LYS A 20 -6.89 -7.20 -4.45
N LYS A 21 -7.21 -5.91 -4.55
CA LYS A 21 -7.54 -5.07 -3.39
C LYS A 21 -9.03 -5.23 -3.10
N GLU A 22 -9.36 -5.44 -1.85
CA GLU A 22 -10.74 -5.41 -1.38
C GLU A 22 -11.09 -4.01 -0.86
N VAL A 23 -12.37 -3.63 -1.01
CA VAL A 23 -12.89 -2.35 -0.56
C VAL A 23 -13.51 -2.52 0.81
N ILE A 24 -13.13 -1.64 1.75
CA ILE A 24 -13.81 -1.48 3.03
C ILE A 24 -14.45 -0.09 3.07
N SER A 25 -15.65 0.00 3.65
CA SER A 25 -16.33 1.28 3.90
C SER A 25 -16.34 1.56 5.40
N LEU A 26 -15.81 2.73 5.80
CA LEU A 26 -15.70 3.13 7.19
C LEU A 26 -16.41 4.47 7.41
N ARG A 27 -17.28 4.54 8.41
CA ARG A 27 -17.87 5.79 8.91
C ARG A 27 -17.12 6.22 10.16
N LEU A 28 -16.61 7.45 10.16
CA LEU A 28 -15.81 8.03 11.23
C LEU A 28 -16.40 9.37 11.64
N ASP A 29 -16.16 9.76 12.89
CA ASP A 29 -16.49 11.10 13.37
C ASP A 29 -15.77 12.18 12.52
N PRO A 30 -16.45 13.28 12.14
CA PRO A 30 -15.84 14.36 11.37
C PRO A 30 -14.53 14.92 11.96
N LYS A 31 -14.41 14.98 13.29
CA LYS A 31 -13.19 15.44 13.98
C LYS A 31 -12.01 14.52 13.71
N ILE A 32 -12.27 13.20 13.68
CA ILE A 32 -11.24 12.20 13.37
C ILE A 32 -10.82 12.31 11.89
N VAL A 33 -11.78 12.48 10.98
CA VAL A 33 -11.48 12.67 9.55
C VAL A 33 -10.65 13.94 9.33
N LYS A 34 -10.97 15.03 10.02
CA LYS A 34 -10.17 16.26 9.96
C LYS A 34 -8.74 16.01 10.45
N LYS A 35 -8.59 15.32 11.59
CA LYS A 35 -7.26 15.04 12.15
C LYS A 35 -6.42 14.13 11.24
N LEU A 36 -7.04 13.12 10.64
CA LEU A 36 -6.40 12.25 9.67
C LEU A 36 -5.85 13.05 8.48
N LYS A 37 -6.63 14.00 7.94
CA LYS A 37 -6.20 14.86 6.82
C LYS A 37 -5.01 15.75 7.21
N GLU A 38 -5.05 16.35 8.39
CA GLU A 38 -3.93 17.18 8.91
C GLU A 38 -2.64 16.35 9.05
N LEU A 39 -2.74 15.12 9.53
CA LEU A 39 -1.58 14.23 9.67
C LEU A 39 -1.06 13.75 8.32
N ALA A 40 -1.97 13.42 7.39
CA ALA A 40 -1.60 13.00 6.04
C ALA A 40 -0.86 14.12 5.28
N ASP A 41 -1.32 15.36 5.42
CA ASP A 41 -0.69 16.54 4.81
C ASP A 41 0.75 16.76 5.33
N LYS A 42 0.95 16.62 6.65
CA LYS A 42 2.29 16.71 7.28
C LYS A 42 3.27 15.66 6.74
N GLU A 43 2.77 14.51 6.34
CA GLU A 43 3.55 13.39 5.82
C GLU A 43 3.65 13.42 4.27
N GLY A 44 3.04 14.41 3.61
CA GLY A 44 3.01 14.51 2.15
C GLY A 44 2.20 13.39 1.47
N LEU A 45 1.23 12.79 2.18
CA LEU A 45 0.46 11.64 1.72
C LEU A 45 -1.01 11.98 1.48
N PRO A 46 -1.66 11.39 0.46
CA PRO A 46 -3.11 11.45 0.35
C PRO A 46 -3.79 10.84 1.58
N PRO A 47 -4.91 11.41 2.08
CA PRO A 47 -5.59 10.93 3.29
C PRO A 47 -5.96 9.43 3.25
N THR A 48 -6.33 8.91 2.08
CA THR A 48 -6.67 7.50 1.87
C THR A 48 -5.44 6.59 1.98
N THR A 49 -4.31 7.02 1.42
CA THR A 49 -3.02 6.31 1.53
C THR A 49 -2.55 6.30 2.98
N TYR A 50 -2.63 7.42 3.67
CA TYR A 50 -2.26 7.54 5.08
C TYR A 50 -3.15 6.67 5.97
N ALA A 51 -4.47 6.68 5.76
CA ALA A 51 -5.39 5.78 6.46
C ALA A 51 -5.04 4.31 6.26
N ARG A 52 -4.77 3.91 5.02
CA ARG A 52 -4.38 2.53 4.68
C ARG A 52 -3.08 2.14 5.40
N MET A 53 -2.10 3.03 5.45
CA MET A 53 -0.85 2.80 6.17
C MET A 53 -1.11 2.56 7.66
N LEU A 54 -1.89 3.41 8.31
CA LEU A 54 -2.23 3.28 9.73
C LEU A 54 -2.95 1.97 10.04
N ILE A 55 -3.91 1.57 9.19
CA ILE A 55 -4.63 0.30 9.33
C ILE A 55 -3.66 -0.89 9.23
N ILE A 56 -2.79 -0.91 8.21
CA ILE A 56 -1.82 -2.00 8.03
C ILE A 56 -0.86 -2.07 9.23
N LYS A 57 -0.35 -0.92 9.68
CA LYS A 57 0.55 -0.84 10.84
C LYS A 57 -0.12 -1.37 12.10
N GLY A 58 -1.33 -0.90 12.41
CA GLY A 58 -2.07 -1.33 13.60
C GLY A 58 -2.47 -2.81 13.57
N ILE A 59 -2.70 -3.40 12.40
CA ILE A 59 -2.92 -4.86 12.27
C ILE A 59 -1.63 -5.62 12.56
N ARG A 60 -0.50 -5.21 11.95
CA ARG A 60 0.80 -5.87 12.15
C ARG A 60 1.25 -5.86 13.60
N GLU A 61 1.06 -4.74 14.29
CA GLU A 61 1.43 -4.60 15.71
C GLU A 61 0.60 -5.48 16.64
N ARG A 62 -0.62 -5.87 16.25
CA ARG A 62 -1.53 -6.72 17.05
C ARG A 62 -1.49 -8.19 16.67
N ALA A 63 -0.93 -8.52 15.51
CA ALA A 63 -0.80 -9.89 15.01
C ALA A 63 0.52 -10.56 15.46
N LEU A 64 1.32 -9.87 16.26
CA LEU A 64 2.45 -10.39 17.02
C LEU A 64 1.99 -10.81 18.42
#